data_AF-A0A7S0NY46-F1
#
_entry.id   AF-A0A7S0NY46-F1
#
_cell.length_a   1.000
_cell.length_b   1.000
_cell.length_c   1.000
_cell.angle_alpha   90.00
_cell.angle_beta   90.00
_cell.angle_gamma   90.00
#
_symmetry.space_group_name_H-M   'P 1'
#
loop_
_entity.id
_entity.type
_entity.pdbx_description
1 polymer ?
#
loop_
_entity_poly.entity_id
_entity_poly.type
_entity_poly.pdbx_seq_one_letter_code
_entity_poly.pdbx_strand_id
1 'polypeptide(L)'
;VGHRKVHARLGIYKALAVAGGWREMHPQLTLLNNQMCAEYILALKRCHTDHGFWGRMFGTCNEQKHLLDQCFRAQKKVKRAANLSKARADRERWVAACDQLGAKRPLE
;
A
#
# COMPACT_ATOMS: atom_id res chain seq x y z
N VAL A 1 -18.78 -27.28 -19.08
CA VAL A 1 -18.23 -27.23 -17.70
C VAL A 1 -17.52 -25.90 -17.53
N GLY A 2 -17.84 -25.19 -16.44
CA GLY A 2 -17.92 -23.74 -16.39
C GLY A 2 -16.61 -22.98 -16.25
N HIS A 3 -16.66 -21.71 -16.67
CA HIS A 3 -16.16 -20.53 -15.96
C HIS A 3 -16.29 -19.33 -16.91
N ARG A 4 -17.26 -18.45 -16.67
CA ARG A 4 -17.25 -17.01 -17.03
C ARG A 4 -18.63 -16.45 -16.73
N LYS A 5 -18.77 -15.79 -15.58
CA LYS A 5 -19.66 -14.65 -15.28
C LYS A 5 -19.83 -14.53 -13.76
N VAL A 6 -18.83 -13.96 -13.09
CA VAL A 6 -18.96 -13.37 -11.75
C VAL A 6 -18.35 -11.98 -11.74
N HIS A 7 -18.88 -11.09 -12.58
CA HIS A 7 -18.73 -9.64 -12.44
C HIS A 7 -20.09 -8.95 -12.59
N ALA A 8 -21.14 -9.56 -12.03
CA ALA A 8 -22.50 -9.03 -12.11
C ALA A 8 -23.23 -9.19 -10.78
N ARG A 9 -22.69 -8.64 -9.67
CA ARG A 9 -23.50 -8.38 -8.45
C ARG A 9 -22.86 -7.53 -7.35
N LEU A 10 -22.00 -6.56 -7.67
CA LEU A 10 -21.56 -5.56 -6.66
C LEU A 10 -21.71 -4.14 -7.21
N GLY A 11 -22.85 -3.89 -7.87
CA GLY A 11 -23.41 -2.55 -7.96
C GLY A 11 -24.08 -2.22 -6.63
N ILE A 12 -23.98 -0.95 -6.23
CA ILE A 12 -24.80 -0.23 -5.22
C ILE A 12 -24.08 0.23 -3.93
N TYR A 13 -22.97 -0.36 -3.45
CA TYR A 13 -22.29 0.20 -2.24
C TYR A 13 -21.15 1.20 -2.51
N LYS A 14 -20.85 1.55 -3.77
CA LYS A 14 -19.68 2.40 -4.12
C LYS A 14 -20.02 3.88 -4.33
N ALA A 15 -21.05 4.41 -3.65
CA ALA A 15 -21.53 5.78 -3.87
C ALA A 15 -21.90 6.58 -2.61
N LEU A 16 -21.53 6.15 -1.40
CA LEU A 16 -21.87 6.88 -0.15
C LEU A 16 -20.67 7.09 0.79
N ALA A 17 -19.49 7.44 0.28
CA ALA A 17 -18.39 7.87 1.14
C ALA A 17 -17.37 8.80 0.46
N VAL A 18 -17.82 9.83 -0.27
CA VAL A 18 -16.96 10.99 -0.60
C VAL A 18 -17.52 12.23 0.09
N ALA A 19 -17.57 12.15 1.42
CA ALA A 19 -17.74 13.30 2.31
C ALA A 19 -16.51 13.39 3.24
N GLY A 20 -15.31 13.28 2.65
CA GLY A 20 -14.03 13.37 3.37
C GLY A 20 -13.50 14.80 3.37
N GLY A 21 -14.09 15.66 4.21
CA GLY A 21 -13.62 17.03 4.36
C GLY A 21 -12.28 17.07 5.07
N TRP A 22 -11.19 17.43 4.38
CA TRP A 22 -9.91 18.01 4.86
C TRP A 22 -9.20 17.41 6.11
N ARG A 23 -9.75 16.38 6.75
CA ARG A 23 -9.27 15.76 8.00
C ARG A 23 -8.72 14.35 7.82
N GLU A 24 -8.94 13.70 6.67
CA GLU A 24 -8.38 12.37 6.46
C GLU A 24 -6.94 12.44 5.97
N MET A 25 -6.04 11.97 6.84
CA MET A 25 -4.75 11.40 6.46
C MET A 25 -4.95 10.53 5.22
N HIS A 26 -4.18 10.77 4.16
CA HIS A 26 -4.28 10.03 2.90
C HIS A 26 -4.36 8.51 3.17
N PRO A 27 -5.27 7.77 2.51
CA PRO A 27 -5.59 6.38 2.82
C PRO A 27 -4.42 5.38 2.70
N GLN A 28 -3.28 5.79 2.14
CA GLN A 28 -2.05 4.98 2.11
C GLN A 28 -1.43 4.72 3.49
N LEU A 29 -1.86 5.42 4.54
CA LEU A 29 -1.29 5.37 5.88
C LEU A 29 -2.06 4.42 6.83
N THR A 30 -2.46 3.27 6.32
CA THR A 30 -3.16 2.24 7.11
C THR A 30 -2.16 1.46 7.96
N LEU A 31 -2.36 1.48 9.29
CA LEU A 31 -1.55 0.75 10.29
C LEU A 31 -1.38 -0.73 9.92
N LEU A 32 -2.40 -1.32 9.29
CA LEU A 32 -2.44 -2.72 8.87
C LEU A 32 -1.28 -3.09 7.93
N ASN A 33 -0.87 -2.19 7.03
CA ASN A 33 0.19 -2.47 6.05
C ASN A 33 1.59 -2.13 6.56
N ASN A 34 1.67 -1.40 7.67
CA ASN A 34 2.88 -0.72 8.13
C ASN A 34 3.16 -0.96 9.62
N GLN A 35 3.02 -2.20 10.09
CA GLN A 35 3.22 -2.58 11.49
C GLN A 35 4.57 -2.13 12.06
N MET A 36 5.64 -2.15 11.26
CA MET A 36 7.00 -1.69 11.64
C MET A 36 7.08 -0.19 11.96
N CYS A 37 6.14 0.63 11.49
CA CYS A 37 6.18 2.09 11.62
C CYS A 37 4.97 2.64 12.40
N ALA A 38 4.27 1.77 13.15
CA ALA A 38 3.03 2.13 13.84
C ALA A 38 3.19 3.30 14.82
N GLU A 39 4.30 3.35 15.55
CA GLU A 39 4.60 4.39 16.53
C GLU A 39 4.74 5.77 15.89
N TYR A 40 5.44 5.86 14.76
CA TYR A 40 5.61 7.10 13.99
C TYR A 40 4.29 7.58 13.37
N ILE A 41 3.44 6.65 12.93
CA ILE A 41 2.10 6.98 12.42
C ILE A 41 1.23 7.56 13.54
N LEU A 42 1.29 6.98 14.73
CA LEU A 42 0.55 7.48 15.89
C LEU A 42 1.05 8.85 16.34
N ALA A 43 2.37 9.08 16.33
CA ALA A 43 2.96 10.39 16.64
C ALA A 43 2.50 11.48 15.65
N LEU A 44 2.49 11.18 14.35
CA LEU A 44 2.00 12.13 13.35
C LEU A 44 0.50 12.39 13.49
N LYS A 45 -0.29 11.37 13.82
CA LYS A 45 -1.73 11.52 14.10
C LYS A 45 -1.97 12.44 15.30
N ARG A 46 -1.24 12.24 16.40
CA ARG A 46 -1.32 13.11 17.59
C ARG A 46 -1.00 14.56 17.24
N CYS A 47 0.12 14.80 16.55
CA CYS A 47 0.49 16.16 16.14
C CYS A 47 -0.57 16.84 15.25
N HIS A 48 -1.18 16.10 14.31
CA HIS A 48 -2.27 16.63 13.49
C HIS A 48 -3.58 16.86 14.28
N THR A 49 -3.83 16.09 15.34
CA THR A 49 -4.97 16.30 16.25
C THR A 49 -4.74 17.54 17.12
N ASP A 50 -3.54 17.72 17.64
CA ASP A 50 -3.21 18.76 18.62
C ASP A 50 -3.13 20.16 17.98
N HIS A 51 -2.52 20.27 16.79
CA HIS A 51 -2.30 21.57 16.13
C HIS A 51 -3.30 21.89 15.00
N GLY A 52 -4.22 20.95 14.70
CA GLY A 52 -5.28 21.13 13.72
C GLY A 52 -4.81 21.50 12.31
N PHE A 53 -5.66 22.21 11.56
CA PHE A 53 -5.38 22.61 10.17
C PHE A 53 -4.25 23.64 10.08
N TRP A 54 -4.19 24.59 11.01
CA TRP A 54 -3.17 25.64 11.03
C TRP A 54 -1.76 25.06 11.28
N GLY A 55 -1.59 24.16 12.24
CA GLY A 55 -0.29 23.52 12.49
C GLY A 55 0.24 22.64 11.34
N ARG A 56 -0.66 22.07 10.53
CA ARG A 56 -0.28 21.37 9.30
C ARG A 56 0.34 22.31 8.27
N MET A 57 -0.23 23.51 8.13
CA MET A 57 0.21 24.49 7.12
C MET A 57 1.51 25.19 7.52
N PHE A 58 1.74 25.41 8.82
CA PHE A 58 2.96 26.04 9.33
C PHE A 58 4.13 25.08 9.54
N GLY A 59 3.98 23.78 9.22
CA GLY A 59 5.07 22.81 9.28
C GLY A 59 5.45 22.37 10.69
N THR A 60 4.60 22.61 11.70
CA THR A 60 4.85 22.26 13.11
C THR A 60 5.04 20.75 13.31
N CYS A 61 4.46 19.94 12.43
CA CYS A 61 4.54 18.47 12.45
C CYS A 61 5.56 17.87 11.46
N ASN A 62 6.49 18.66 10.91
CA ASN A 62 7.45 18.14 9.92
C ASN A 62 8.44 17.13 10.51
N GLU A 63 8.84 17.29 11.77
CA GLU A 63 9.78 16.36 12.41
C GLU A 63 9.21 14.94 12.50
N GLN A 64 7.97 14.82 12.99
CA GLN A 64 7.26 13.55 13.09
C GLN A 64 7.02 12.93 11.70
N LYS A 65 6.81 13.78 10.69
CA LYS A 65 6.72 13.35 9.29
C LYS A 65 8.06 12.82 8.77
N HIS A 66 9.18 13.50 9.05
CA HIS A 66 10.50 13.07 8.60
C HIS A 66 10.88 11.70 9.16
N LEU A 67 10.62 11.46 10.45
CA LEU A 67 10.85 10.17 11.09
C LEU A 67 10.00 9.06 10.47
N LEU A 68 8.73 9.36 10.17
CA LEU A 68 7.84 8.42 9.50
C LEU A 68 8.32 8.06 8.08
N ASP A 69 8.76 9.05 7.30
CA ASP A 69 9.28 8.86 5.95
C ASP A 69 10.56 8.00 5.95
N GLN A 70 11.42 8.18 6.95
CA GLN A 70 12.61 7.34 7.11
C GLN A 70 12.24 5.88 7.39
N CYS A 71 11.27 5.65 8.28
CA CYS A 71 10.78 4.31 8.58
C CYS A 71 10.18 3.63 7.33
N PHE A 72 9.37 4.33 6.54
CA PHE A 72 8.82 3.77 5.30
C PHE A 72 9.88 3.48 4.25
N ARG A 73 10.92 4.29 4.15
CA ARG A 73 12.04 4.00 3.25
C ARG A 73 12.75 2.70 3.66
N ALA A 74 12.97 2.48 4.94
CA ALA A 74 13.53 1.23 5.45
C ALA A 74 12.59 0.05 5.17
N GLN A 75 11.30 0.18 5.50
CA GLN A 75 10.32 -0.87 5.26
C GLN A 75 10.18 -1.23 3.77
N LYS A 76 10.20 -0.23 2.89
CA LYS A 76 10.13 -0.42 1.44
C LYS A 76 11.36 -1.17 0.91
N LYS A 77 12.55 -0.90 1.46
CA LYS A 77 13.77 -1.64 1.10
C LYS A 77 13.64 -3.13 1.45
N VAL A 78 13.17 -3.44 2.66
CA VAL A 78 12.94 -4.83 3.10
C VAL A 78 11.90 -5.53 2.22
N LYS A 79 10.74 -4.93 2.01
CA LYS A 79 9.68 -5.49 1.15
C LYS A 79 10.16 -5.68 -0.29
N ARG A 80 10.95 -4.74 -0.83
CA ARG A 80 11.51 -4.85 -2.19
C ARG A 80 12.46 -6.05 -2.31
N ALA A 81 13.29 -6.31 -1.30
CA ALA A 81 14.18 -7.46 -1.30
C ALA A 81 13.40 -8.78 -1.27
N ALA A 82 12.38 -8.90 -0.42
CA ALA A 82 11.51 -10.08 -0.35
C ALA A 82 10.69 -10.28 -1.65
N ASN A 83 10.19 -9.20 -2.25
CA ASN A 83 9.47 -9.28 -3.52
C ASN A 83 10.38 -9.69 -4.67
N LEU A 84 11.67 -9.33 -4.63
CA LEU A 84 12.63 -9.73 -5.66
C LEU A 84 12.88 -11.24 -5.63
N SER A 85 13.08 -11.83 -4.46
CA SER A 85 13.26 -13.29 -4.36
C SER A 85 11.99 -14.04 -4.78
N LYS A 86 10.82 -13.57 -4.34
CA LYS A 86 9.54 -14.14 -4.76
C LYS A 86 9.31 -14.03 -6.27
N ALA A 87 9.58 -12.86 -6.85
CA ALA A 87 9.42 -12.66 -8.29
C ALA A 87 10.36 -13.54 -9.14
N ARG A 88 11.55 -13.87 -8.62
CA ARG A 88 12.46 -14.83 -9.28
C ARG A 88 11.88 -16.24 -9.24
N ALA A 89 11.45 -16.71 -8.07
CA ALA A 89 10.83 -18.03 -7.93
C ALA A 89 9.54 -18.16 -8.75
N ASP A 90 8.69 -17.12 -8.74
CA ASP A 90 7.46 -17.10 -9.54
C ASP A 90 7.77 -17.14 -11.03
N ARG A 91 8.81 -16.42 -11.47
CA ARG A 91 9.27 -16.46 -12.87
C ARG A 91 9.78 -17.85 -13.26
N GLU A 92 10.58 -18.49 -12.42
CA GLU A 92 11.09 -19.85 -12.67
C GLU A 92 9.94 -20.86 -12.77
N ARG A 93 8.97 -20.78 -11.85
CA ARG A 93 7.74 -21.59 -11.89
C ARG A 93 6.95 -21.35 -13.17
N TRP A 94 6.81 -20.09 -13.60
CA TRP A 94 6.08 -19.74 -14.82
C TRP A 94 6.77 -20.27 -16.08
N VAL A 95 8.09 -20.16 -16.14
CA VAL A 95 8.90 -20.70 -17.23
C VAL A 95 8.76 -22.23 -17.31
N ALA A 96 8.90 -22.93 -16.19
CA ALA A 96 8.71 -24.38 -16.16
C ALA A 96 7.30 -24.82 -16.61
N ALA A 97 6.27 -24.04 -16.23
CA ALA A 97 4.89 -24.29 -16.67
C ALA A 97 4.71 -24.06 -18.19
N CYS A 98 5.35 -23.03 -18.75
CA CYS A 98 5.35 -22.81 -20.20
C CYS A 98 6.01 -23.93 -20.97
N ASP A 99 7.16 -24.40 -20.49
CA ASP A 99 7.92 -25.48 -21.14
C ASP A 99 7.10 -26.79 -21.14
N GLN A 100 6.35 -27.06 -20.07
CA GLN A 100 5.43 -28.20 -20.01
C GLN A 100 4.24 -28.08 -20.96
N LEU A 101 3.72 -26.87 -21.16
CA LEU A 101 2.54 -26.62 -22.00
C LEU A 101 2.88 -26.33 -23.47
N GLY A 102 4.16 -26.24 -23.83
CA GLY A 102 4.60 -25.81 -25.16
C GLY A 102 4.16 -24.39 -25.52
N ALA A 103 3.94 -23.53 -24.51
CA ALA A 103 3.45 -22.16 -24.67
C ALA A 103 4.62 -21.16 -24.78
N LYS A 104 4.45 -20.11 -25.59
CA LYS A 104 5.46 -19.04 -25.77
C LYS A 104 5.87 -18.42 -24.43
N ARG A 105 7.17 -18.27 -24.18
CA ARG A 105 7.70 -17.67 -22.95
C ARG A 105 7.46 -16.15 -22.95
N PRO A 106 7.18 -15.51 -21.79
CA PRO A 106 6.84 -14.09 -21.72
C PRO A 106 7.99 -13.09 -22.03
N LEU A 107 9.16 -13.57 -22.48
CA LEU A 107 10.29 -12.75 -22.92
C LEU A 107 10.84 -13.16 -24.29
N GLU A 108 10.15 -14.05 -25.01
CA GLU A 108 10.40 -14.32 -26.44
C GLU A 108 9.61 -13.36 -27.33
#